data_AF-A0A0L0S756-F1
#
_entry.id   AF-A0A0L0S756-F1
#
_cell.length_a   1.000
_cell.length_b   1.000
_cell.length_c   1.000
_cell.angle_alpha   90.00
_cell.angle_beta   90.00
_cell.angle_gamma   90.00
#
_symmetry.space_group_name_H-M   'P 1'
#
loop_
_entity.id
_entity.type
_entity.pdbx_description
1 polymer ?
#
loop_
_entity_poly.entity_id
_entity_poly.type
_entity_poly.pdbx_seq_one_letter_code
_entity_poly.pdbx_strand_id
1 'polypeptide(L)'
;MEKSSAPICQFEHQLGRCIAQHQLKRVLVVGEDHVVPYDQHRRALLICQVPSFSGGDHDVIDTNTQQILYRSSGKVLWSKELERRDTCTGVPIVAVRSKDPFGEYASFDICLPANEGGELLTRIKGRRHGEHSTLEGTFVCESARHLPLLVVKAGFVDMFFYLGHPAGHGVLIGRMEAERHLSGSDTMSLTVVPGVDAVLLVYICVLADFVQRTDDLTGW
;
A
#
# COMPACT_ATOMS: atom_id res chain seq x y z
N MET A 1 -26.65 25.85 8.89
CA MET A 1 -25.30 25.58 9.42
C MET A 1 -24.45 25.09 8.26
N GLU A 2 -23.66 25.99 7.69
CA GLU A 2 -22.69 25.66 6.63
C GLU A 2 -21.61 24.76 7.22
N LYS A 3 -21.45 23.57 6.66
CA LYS A 3 -20.33 22.68 6.99
C LYS A 3 -19.07 23.25 6.36
N SER A 4 -18.17 23.71 7.22
CA SER A 4 -16.84 24.24 6.89
C SER A 4 -16.06 23.28 5.99
N SER A 5 -15.78 23.73 4.76
CA SER A 5 -14.94 23.11 3.73
C SER A 5 -13.43 23.37 3.95
N ALA A 6 -13.05 23.87 5.13
CA ALA A 6 -11.71 24.38 5.41
C ALA A 6 -10.55 23.36 5.50
N PRO A 7 -10.71 22.07 5.90
CA PRO A 7 -9.54 21.21 6.11
C PRO A 7 -8.90 20.69 4.80
N ILE A 8 -9.64 20.72 3.68
CA ILE A 8 -9.18 20.16 2.39
C ILE A 8 -8.24 21.13 1.66
N CYS A 9 -8.50 22.44 1.69
CA CYS A 9 -7.62 23.41 1.03
C CYS A 9 -6.27 23.61 1.74
N GLN A 10 -6.21 23.39 3.06
CA GLN A 10 -4.93 23.43 3.79
C GLN A 10 -4.04 22.21 3.47
N PHE A 11 -4.65 21.06 3.17
CA PHE A 11 -3.99 19.83 2.78
C PHE A 11 -3.25 19.95 1.43
N GLU A 12 -3.91 20.52 0.42
CA GLU A 12 -3.35 20.67 -0.94
C GLU A 12 -2.16 21.64 -0.98
N HIS A 13 -2.24 22.71 -0.19
CA HIS A 13 -1.19 23.72 -0.13
C HIS A 13 0.06 23.25 0.62
N GLN A 14 -0.07 22.33 1.59
CA GLN A 14 1.07 21.70 2.26
C GLN A 14 1.71 20.60 1.39
N LEU A 15 0.91 19.79 0.68
CA LEU A 15 1.42 18.74 -0.22
C LEU A 15 2.24 19.35 -1.37
N GLY A 16 1.71 20.39 -2.02
CA GLY A 16 2.41 21.11 -3.09
C GLY A 16 3.68 21.80 -2.62
N ARG A 17 3.71 22.33 -1.38
CA ARG A 17 4.90 22.99 -0.82
C ARG A 17 5.98 22.00 -0.39
N CYS A 18 5.62 20.85 0.18
CA CYS A 18 6.60 19.85 0.61
C CYS A 18 7.24 19.13 -0.60
N ILE A 19 6.46 18.86 -1.65
CA ILE A 19 6.94 18.32 -2.93
C ILE A 19 7.84 19.34 -3.65
N ALA A 20 7.48 20.64 -3.63
CA ALA A 20 8.28 21.69 -4.23
C ALA A 20 9.59 21.99 -3.49
N GLN A 21 9.62 21.86 -2.15
CA GLN A 21 10.83 22.14 -1.35
C GLN A 21 11.93 21.06 -1.48
N HIS A 22 11.58 19.84 -1.89
CA HIS A 22 12.55 18.73 -1.99
C HIS A 22 12.94 18.33 -3.42
N GLN A 23 12.45 19.01 -4.47
CA GLN A 23 12.58 18.55 -5.88
C GLN A 23 12.10 17.11 -6.11
N LEU A 24 11.34 16.52 -5.17
CA LEU A 24 10.84 15.16 -5.26
C LEU A 24 9.62 15.18 -6.16
N LYS A 25 9.84 15.11 -7.47
CA LYS A 25 8.72 15.15 -8.42
C LYS A 25 7.81 13.94 -8.17
N ARG A 26 8.34 12.72 -8.00
CA ARG A 26 7.55 11.47 -7.96
C ARG A 26 8.03 10.49 -6.90
N VAL A 27 7.12 9.68 -6.37
CA VAL A 27 7.43 8.43 -5.67
C VAL A 27 7.31 7.30 -6.69
N LEU A 28 8.42 6.99 -7.38
CA LEU A 28 8.51 5.98 -8.43
C LEU A 28 9.29 4.77 -7.93
N VAL A 29 8.62 3.63 -7.75
CA VAL A 29 9.21 2.44 -7.12
C VAL A 29 9.11 1.20 -7.98
N VAL A 30 7.93 0.92 -8.54
CA VAL A 30 7.66 -0.26 -9.35
C VAL A 30 7.81 0.04 -10.84
N GLY A 31 7.18 1.11 -11.32
CA GLY A 31 7.23 1.49 -12.74
C GLY A 31 6.44 2.76 -13.04
N GLU A 32 6.82 3.48 -14.11
CA GLU A 32 6.22 4.78 -14.44
C GLU A 32 4.73 4.67 -14.78
N ASP A 33 4.32 3.57 -15.42
CA ASP A 33 2.93 3.30 -15.82
C ASP A 33 1.98 3.17 -14.61
N HIS A 34 2.53 3.03 -13.41
CA HIS A 34 1.77 2.86 -12.17
C HIS A 34 1.67 4.15 -11.36
N VAL A 35 2.36 5.21 -11.77
CA VAL A 35 2.34 6.50 -11.09
C VAL A 35 1.04 7.23 -11.44
N VAL A 36 0.35 7.74 -10.41
CA VAL A 36 -0.84 8.57 -10.61
C VAL A 36 -0.44 9.86 -11.33
N PRO A 37 -1.01 10.18 -12.51
CA PRO A 37 -0.71 11.41 -13.25
C PRO A 37 -1.03 12.69 -12.48
N TYR A 38 -0.24 13.76 -12.64
CA TYR A 38 -0.44 15.03 -11.92
C TYR A 38 -1.68 15.83 -12.34
N ASP A 39 -2.19 15.57 -13.53
CA ASP A 39 -3.43 16.14 -14.05
C ASP A 39 -4.67 15.46 -13.45
N GLN A 40 -4.52 14.32 -12.77
CA GLN A 40 -5.57 13.71 -11.95
C GLN A 40 -5.51 14.28 -10.53
N HIS A 41 -6.67 14.54 -9.90
CA HIS A 41 -6.72 15.03 -8.50
C HIS A 41 -6.24 13.96 -7.50
N ARG A 42 -6.75 12.75 -7.66
CA ARG A 42 -6.38 11.54 -6.90
C ARG A 42 -6.88 10.31 -7.64
N ARG A 43 -6.21 9.17 -7.46
CA ARG A 43 -6.71 7.87 -7.94
C ARG A 43 -7.38 7.14 -6.80
N ALA A 44 -8.63 6.73 -6.99
CA ALA A 44 -9.37 5.93 -6.03
C ALA A 44 -9.47 4.48 -6.56
N LEU A 45 -9.00 3.54 -5.75
CA LEU A 45 -8.92 2.13 -6.06
C LEU A 45 -9.75 1.34 -5.06
N LEU A 46 -10.51 0.37 -5.54
CA LEU A 46 -11.22 -0.57 -4.70
C LEU A 46 -10.48 -1.91 -4.71
N ILE A 47 -10.13 -2.41 -3.54
CA ILE A 47 -9.47 -3.69 -3.34
C ILE A 47 -10.52 -4.65 -2.77
N CYS A 48 -10.92 -5.65 -3.55
CA CYS A 48 -11.95 -6.61 -3.20
C CYS A 48 -11.32 -7.97 -2.93
N GLN A 49 -11.61 -8.57 -1.78
CA GLN A 49 -11.21 -9.96 -1.53
C GLN A 49 -12.02 -10.92 -2.41
N VAL A 50 -11.32 -11.78 -3.13
CA VAL A 50 -11.93 -12.79 -4.01
C VAL A 50 -11.89 -14.14 -3.30
N PRO A 51 -12.98 -14.93 -3.35
CA PRO A 51 -12.95 -16.30 -2.87
C PRO A 51 -11.85 -17.09 -3.59
N SER A 52 -10.85 -17.55 -2.86
CA SER A 52 -9.80 -18.40 -3.41
C SER A 52 -9.44 -19.53 -2.45
N PHE A 53 -8.92 -20.63 -3.01
CA PHE A 53 -8.46 -21.79 -2.23
C PHE A 53 -7.35 -21.44 -1.23
N SER A 54 -6.61 -20.36 -1.47
CA SER A 54 -5.53 -19.85 -0.61
C SER A 54 -5.94 -18.70 0.31
N GLY A 55 -7.16 -18.16 0.17
CA GLY A 55 -7.71 -17.11 1.03
C GLY A 55 -7.10 -15.71 0.89
N GLY A 56 -6.16 -15.50 -0.04
CA GLY A 56 -5.35 -14.28 -0.14
C GLY A 56 -5.48 -13.50 -1.46
N ASP A 57 -6.42 -13.87 -2.33
CA ASP A 57 -6.55 -13.24 -3.64
C ASP A 57 -7.42 -11.99 -3.58
N HIS A 58 -7.00 -10.94 -4.27
CA HIS A 58 -7.66 -9.64 -4.30
C HIS A 58 -7.71 -9.12 -5.72
N ASP A 59 -8.85 -8.57 -6.10
CA ASP A 59 -9.02 -7.77 -7.31
C ASP A 59 -8.85 -6.29 -6.96
N VAL A 60 -8.11 -5.57 -7.80
CA VAL A 60 -7.89 -4.13 -7.66
C VAL A 60 -8.60 -3.44 -8.82
N ILE A 61 -9.62 -2.67 -8.50
CA ILE A 61 -10.51 -2.02 -9.45
C ILE A 61 -10.27 -0.52 -9.41
N ASP A 62 -10.06 0.11 -10.56
CA ASP A 62 -10.10 1.57 -10.64
C ASP A 62 -11.55 2.04 -10.53
N THR A 63 -11.86 2.83 -9.51
CA THR A 63 -13.24 3.27 -9.26
C THR A 63 -13.76 4.24 -10.31
N ASN A 64 -12.89 4.93 -11.03
CA ASN A 64 -13.29 5.86 -12.09
C ASN A 64 -13.63 5.12 -13.38
N THR A 65 -12.85 4.11 -13.75
CA THR A 65 -13.04 3.37 -15.01
C THR A 65 -13.81 2.07 -14.85
N GLN A 66 -14.00 1.61 -13.60
CA GLN A 66 -14.58 0.31 -13.24
C GLN A 66 -13.82 -0.89 -13.84
N GLN A 67 -12.55 -0.69 -14.21
CA GLN A 67 -11.70 -1.75 -14.77
C GLN A 67 -10.89 -2.42 -13.66
N ILE A 68 -10.79 -3.75 -13.72
CA ILE A 68 -9.86 -4.50 -12.88
C ILE A 68 -8.44 -4.28 -13.42
N LEU A 69 -7.63 -3.53 -12.69
CA LEU A 69 -6.24 -3.23 -13.04
C LEU A 69 -5.30 -4.40 -12.70
N TYR A 70 -5.51 -5.01 -11.54
CA TYR A 70 -4.58 -6.01 -11.01
C TYR A 70 -5.32 -7.12 -10.27
N ARG A 71 -4.73 -8.32 -10.28
CA ARG A 71 -5.18 -9.45 -9.47
C ARG A 71 -4.01 -9.98 -8.66
N SER A 72 -4.13 -10.04 -7.34
CA SER A 72 -3.15 -10.77 -6.53
C SER A 72 -3.43 -12.26 -6.60
N SER A 73 -2.38 -13.05 -6.73
CA SER A 73 -2.44 -14.51 -6.59
C SER A 73 -1.50 -14.92 -5.47
N GLY A 74 -2.05 -15.38 -4.36
CA GLY A 74 -1.27 -15.88 -3.23
C GLY A 74 -0.97 -17.38 -3.38
N LYS A 75 0.31 -17.76 -3.48
CA LYS A 75 0.76 -19.13 -3.18
C LYS A 75 1.00 -19.28 -1.67
N VAL A 76 -0.03 -19.02 -0.86
CA VAL A 76 0.09 -18.91 0.61
C VAL A 76 0.39 -20.24 1.30
N LEU A 77 0.19 -21.38 0.63
CA LEU A 77 0.26 -22.68 1.31
C LEU A 77 1.69 -23.20 1.55
N TRP A 78 2.72 -22.73 0.84
CA TRP A 78 4.08 -23.30 0.96
C TRP A 78 5.23 -22.28 0.77
N SER A 79 5.05 -21.28 -0.10
CA SER A 79 6.02 -20.20 -0.30
C SER A 79 5.53 -18.97 0.45
N LYS A 80 6.37 -18.37 1.29
CA LYS A 80 6.11 -17.13 2.02
C LYS A 80 5.98 -15.90 1.10
N GLU A 81 5.30 -16.02 -0.03
CA GLU A 81 5.34 -15.09 -1.16
C GLU A 81 3.93 -14.74 -1.67
N LEU A 82 3.64 -13.44 -1.77
CA LEU A 82 2.43 -12.90 -2.39
C LEU A 82 2.81 -12.21 -3.69
N GLU A 83 2.30 -12.69 -4.83
CA GLU A 83 2.51 -12.08 -6.14
C GLU A 83 1.25 -11.31 -6.59
N ARG A 84 1.43 -10.24 -7.36
CA ARG A 84 0.34 -9.57 -8.09
C ARG A 84 0.68 -9.57 -9.55
N ARG A 85 -0.35 -9.84 -10.34
CA ARG A 85 -0.28 -9.96 -11.78
C ARG A 85 -1.13 -8.86 -12.39
N ASP A 86 -0.61 -8.29 -13.46
CA ASP A 86 -1.39 -7.47 -14.37
C ASP A 86 -2.50 -8.33 -14.98
N THR A 87 -3.75 -7.86 -14.97
CA THR A 87 -4.89 -8.66 -15.45
C THR A 87 -4.93 -8.78 -16.97
N CYS A 88 -4.41 -7.78 -17.69
CA CYS A 88 -4.39 -7.77 -19.14
C CYS A 88 -3.31 -8.70 -19.71
N THR A 89 -2.16 -8.78 -19.05
CA THR A 89 -0.98 -9.52 -19.55
C THR A 89 -0.69 -10.80 -18.77
N GLY A 90 -1.23 -10.95 -17.56
CA GLY A 90 -0.93 -12.07 -16.65
C GLY A 90 0.50 -12.05 -16.07
N VAL A 91 1.27 -11.01 -16.41
CA VAL A 91 2.67 -10.85 -16.02
C VAL A 91 2.71 -10.40 -14.56
N PRO A 92 3.51 -11.07 -13.70
CA PRO A 92 3.77 -10.58 -12.36
C PRO A 92 4.36 -9.17 -12.40
N ILE A 93 3.86 -8.26 -11.55
CA ILE A 93 4.34 -6.87 -11.46
C ILE A 93 5.29 -6.71 -10.27
N VAL A 94 4.97 -7.34 -9.14
CA VAL A 94 5.74 -7.31 -7.88
C VAL A 94 5.55 -8.63 -7.13
N ALA A 95 6.46 -8.96 -6.23
CA ALA A 95 6.32 -10.02 -5.24
C ALA A 95 6.63 -9.50 -3.83
N VAL A 96 5.86 -9.92 -2.83
CA VAL A 96 6.15 -9.68 -1.42
C VAL A 96 6.63 -10.97 -0.79
N ARG A 97 7.84 -10.96 -0.23
CA ARG A 97 8.45 -12.12 0.44
C ARG A 97 8.46 -11.88 1.94
N SER A 98 7.88 -12.78 2.72
CA SER A 98 8.00 -12.73 4.18
C SER A 98 9.30 -13.40 4.64
N LYS A 99 10.09 -12.66 5.40
CA LYS A 99 11.33 -13.16 6.02
C LYS A 99 11.05 -13.74 7.40
N ASP A 100 10.31 -12.97 8.18
CA ASP A 100 9.89 -13.34 9.53
C ASP A 100 8.48 -12.79 9.80
N PRO A 101 7.42 -13.53 9.45
CA PRO A 101 6.04 -13.05 9.60
C PRO A 101 5.54 -13.08 11.05
N PHE A 102 6.20 -13.85 11.93
CA PHE A 102 5.74 -14.12 13.29
C PHE A 102 6.74 -13.72 14.37
N GLY A 103 7.91 -13.19 14.00
CA GLY A 103 8.86 -12.61 14.95
C GLY A 103 8.32 -11.37 15.64
N GLU A 104 9.06 -10.89 16.65
CA GLU A 104 8.75 -9.67 17.42
C GLU A 104 8.54 -8.44 16.50
N TYR A 105 9.16 -8.46 15.31
CA TYR A 105 8.96 -7.52 14.23
C TYR A 105 8.65 -8.27 12.94
N ALA A 106 7.44 -8.13 12.41
CA ALA A 106 7.08 -8.73 11.13
C ALA A 106 7.93 -8.11 10.02
N SER A 107 8.66 -8.92 9.24
CA SER A 107 9.55 -8.39 8.18
C SER A 107 9.23 -8.96 6.81
N PHE A 108 9.15 -8.06 5.82
CA PHE A 108 8.81 -8.37 4.44
C PHE A 108 9.72 -7.62 3.46
N ASP A 109 9.95 -8.22 2.31
CA ASP A 109 10.66 -7.62 1.18
C ASP A 109 9.68 -7.48 0.00
N ILE A 110 9.63 -6.30 -0.61
CA ILE A 110 8.91 -6.05 -1.86
C ILE A 110 9.94 -6.08 -2.98
N CYS A 111 9.76 -6.99 -3.94
CA CYS A 111 10.68 -7.24 -5.05
C CYS A 111 9.99 -7.09 -6.40
N LEU A 112 10.74 -6.74 -7.45
CA LEU A 112 10.34 -7.08 -8.80
C LEU A 112 10.29 -8.60 -8.96
N PRO A 113 9.39 -9.13 -9.79
CA PRO A 113 9.22 -10.56 -9.96
C PRO A 113 10.34 -11.13 -10.82
N ALA A 114 11.04 -12.12 -10.29
CA ALA A 114 11.92 -12.99 -11.04
C ALA A 114 11.93 -14.37 -10.38
N ASN A 115 12.10 -15.42 -11.18
CA ASN A 115 12.05 -16.82 -10.74
C ASN A 115 12.98 -17.10 -9.55
N GLU A 116 14.09 -16.36 -9.40
CA GLU A 116 14.88 -16.26 -8.18
C GLU A 116 15.47 -14.84 -8.05
N GLY A 117 15.43 -14.22 -6.87
CA GLY A 117 16.24 -13.04 -6.57
C GLY A 117 15.88 -11.71 -7.26
N GLY A 118 14.65 -11.55 -7.75
CA GLY A 118 14.20 -10.30 -8.38
C GLY A 118 14.51 -9.04 -7.56
N GLU A 119 14.76 -7.92 -8.25
CA GLU A 119 15.31 -6.69 -7.67
C GLU A 119 14.52 -6.27 -6.42
N LEU A 120 15.21 -6.12 -5.29
CA LEU A 120 14.59 -5.63 -4.07
C LEU A 120 14.26 -4.15 -4.25
N LEU A 121 13.00 -3.79 -4.03
CA LEU A 121 12.49 -2.43 -4.16
C LEU A 121 12.38 -1.74 -2.80
N THR A 122 11.75 -2.43 -1.84
CA THR A 122 11.47 -1.88 -0.50
C THR A 122 11.58 -2.96 0.57
N ARG A 123 12.19 -2.64 1.71
CA ARG A 123 12.18 -3.47 2.91
C ARG A 123 11.14 -2.94 3.88
N ILE A 124 10.24 -3.80 4.36
CA ILE A 124 9.18 -3.44 5.30
C ILE A 124 9.46 -4.08 6.65
N LYS A 125 9.29 -3.28 7.71
CA LYS A 125 9.28 -3.74 9.10
C LYS A 125 7.98 -3.31 9.76
N GLY A 126 7.23 -4.27 10.27
CA GLY A 126 6.04 -4.07 11.08
C GLY A 126 6.40 -4.01 12.56
N ARG A 127 5.83 -3.04 13.27
CA ARG A 127 5.77 -2.98 14.72
C ARG A 127 4.31 -2.93 15.13
N ARG A 128 3.98 -3.70 16.16
CA ARG A 128 2.65 -3.74 16.75
C ARG A 128 2.48 -2.66 17.81
N HIS A 129 1.29 -2.09 17.87
CA HIS A 129 0.82 -1.24 18.95
C HIS A 129 -0.57 -1.72 19.38
N GLY A 130 -1.06 -1.28 20.55
CA GLY A 130 -2.29 -1.82 21.13
C GLY A 130 -3.52 -1.74 20.21
N GLU A 131 -3.69 -0.63 19.48
CA GLU A 131 -4.88 -0.39 18.64
C GLU A 131 -4.59 -0.35 17.14
N HIS A 132 -3.32 -0.44 16.75
CA HIS A 132 -2.89 -0.32 15.35
C HIS A 132 -1.51 -0.95 15.14
N SER A 133 -1.20 -1.31 13.91
CA SER A 133 0.15 -1.67 13.49
C SER A 133 0.82 -0.52 12.74
N THR A 134 2.13 -0.35 12.93
CA THR A 134 2.94 0.57 12.13
C THR A 134 3.86 -0.23 11.23
N LEU A 135 3.79 0.00 9.92
CA LEU A 135 4.73 -0.57 8.95
C LEU A 135 5.68 0.55 8.48
N GLU A 136 6.98 0.30 8.56
CA GLU A 136 8.02 1.19 8.08
C GLU A 136 8.73 0.56 6.87
N GLY A 137 8.71 1.29 5.75
CA GLY A 137 9.32 0.90 4.50
C GLY A 137 10.57 1.70 4.19
N THR A 138 11.70 1.01 4.00
CA THR A 138 12.93 1.59 3.46
C THR A 138 13.07 1.25 1.98
N PHE A 139 13.08 2.28 1.14
CA PHE A 139 13.35 2.13 -0.29
C PHE A 139 14.82 1.77 -0.52
N VAL A 140 15.06 0.79 -1.39
CA VAL A 140 16.42 0.34 -1.73
C VAL A 140 16.71 0.40 -3.23
N CYS A 141 15.69 0.45 -4.09
CA CYS A 141 15.88 0.59 -5.53
C CYS A 141 16.45 1.96 -5.89
N GLU A 142 17.18 2.04 -7.00
CA GLU A 142 17.89 3.25 -7.39
C GLU A 142 16.97 4.47 -7.60
N SER A 143 15.77 4.24 -8.15
CA SER A 143 14.78 5.28 -8.42
C SER A 143 14.21 5.92 -7.15
N ALA A 144 14.27 5.25 -6.00
CA ALA A 144 13.57 5.66 -4.78
C ALA A 144 14.43 5.67 -3.52
N ARG A 145 15.68 5.18 -3.54
CA ARG A 145 16.57 5.11 -2.36
C ARG A 145 16.86 6.46 -1.68
N HIS A 146 16.62 7.56 -2.39
CA HIS A 146 16.80 8.92 -1.90
C HIS A 146 15.55 9.48 -1.19
N LEU A 147 14.42 8.79 -1.31
CA LEU A 147 13.16 9.19 -0.69
C LEU A 147 13.19 8.93 0.83
N PRO A 148 12.45 9.74 1.62
CA PRO A 148 12.21 9.42 3.03
C PRO A 148 11.56 8.05 3.20
N LEU A 149 11.65 7.47 4.40
CA LEU A 149 11.00 6.21 4.72
C LEU A 149 9.47 6.31 4.54
N LEU A 150 8.85 5.23 4.08
CA LEU A 150 7.40 5.11 4.04
C LEU A 150 6.88 4.66 5.41
N VAL A 151 5.97 5.41 6.02
CA VAL A 151 5.27 4.99 7.25
C VAL A 151 3.83 4.68 6.91
N VAL A 152 3.34 3.53 7.34
CA VAL A 152 1.92 3.19 7.32
C VAL A 152 1.44 3.01 8.73
N LYS A 153 0.45 3.79 9.13
CA LYS A 153 -0.32 3.54 10.35
C LYS A 153 -1.57 2.77 9.95
N ALA A 154 -1.70 1.55 10.41
CA ALA A 154 -2.74 0.63 10.02
C ALA A 154 -3.65 0.28 11.20
N GLY A 155 -4.85 0.85 11.20
CA GLY A 155 -5.95 0.43 12.04
C GLY A 155 -6.79 -0.64 11.35
N PHE A 156 -7.81 -1.13 12.07
CA PHE A 156 -8.72 -2.16 11.57
C PHE A 156 -9.61 -1.68 10.41
N VAL A 157 -10.06 -0.44 10.45
CA VAL A 157 -10.97 0.16 9.44
C VAL A 157 -10.31 1.23 8.59
N ASP A 158 -9.14 1.73 8.97
CA ASP A 158 -8.48 2.81 8.27
C ASP A 158 -6.96 2.63 8.24
N MET A 159 -6.33 3.10 7.17
CA MET A 159 -4.86 3.18 7.07
C MET A 159 -4.43 4.52 6.49
N PHE A 160 -3.30 5.02 6.99
CA PHE A 160 -2.70 6.27 6.54
C PHE A 160 -1.27 6.02 6.08
N PHE A 161 -0.94 6.44 4.87
CA PHE A 161 0.35 6.23 4.22
C PHE A 161 1.10 7.55 4.16
N TYR A 162 2.27 7.62 4.77
CA TYR A 162 3.10 8.82 4.85
C TYR A 162 4.47 8.60 4.23
N LEU A 163 4.96 9.57 3.47
CA LEU A 163 6.37 9.67 3.13
C LEU A 163 7.09 10.52 4.18
N GLY A 164 7.93 9.90 4.98
CA GLY A 164 8.55 10.48 6.17
C GLY A 164 7.72 10.29 7.45
N HIS A 165 8.34 10.52 8.60
CA HIS A 165 7.69 10.28 9.89
C HIS A 165 6.61 11.35 10.20
N PRO A 166 5.36 10.96 10.52
CA PRO A 166 4.25 11.91 10.65
C PRO A 166 4.40 12.89 11.82
N ALA A 167 5.13 12.51 12.89
CA ALA A 167 5.39 13.40 14.03
C ALA A 167 6.38 14.55 13.71
N GLY A 168 7.09 14.49 12.59
CA GLY A 168 7.98 15.54 12.12
C GLY A 168 7.36 16.30 10.96
N HIS A 169 7.69 15.86 9.74
CA HIS A 169 7.27 16.48 8.48
C HIS A 169 6.83 15.45 7.44
N GLY A 170 6.24 14.34 7.89
CA GLY A 170 5.72 13.30 6.98
C GLY A 170 4.59 13.83 6.10
N VAL A 171 4.62 13.47 4.81
CA VAL A 171 3.61 13.87 3.83
C VAL A 171 2.62 12.74 3.63
N LEU A 172 1.32 12.97 3.78
CA LEU A 172 0.30 11.95 3.51
C LEU A 172 0.20 11.68 2.00
N ILE A 173 0.54 10.48 1.56
CA ILE A 173 0.55 10.08 0.15
C ILE A 173 -0.59 9.12 -0.22
N GLY A 174 -1.31 8.62 0.77
CA GLY A 174 -2.50 7.81 0.55
C GLY A 174 -3.29 7.58 1.82
N ARG A 175 -4.55 7.15 1.64
CA ARG A 175 -5.46 6.79 2.73
C ARG A 175 -6.31 5.62 2.27
N MET A 176 -6.52 4.66 3.16
CA MET A 176 -7.46 3.56 2.94
C MET A 176 -8.57 3.58 3.99
N GLU A 177 -9.78 3.26 3.55
CA GLU A 177 -10.93 2.96 4.41
C GLU A 177 -11.48 1.58 4.05
N ALA A 178 -11.74 0.74 5.04
CA ALA A 178 -12.20 -0.62 4.86
C ALA A 178 -13.65 -0.77 5.30
N GLU A 179 -14.44 -1.43 4.47
CA GLU A 179 -15.76 -1.92 4.84
C GLU A 179 -15.63 -3.40 5.21
N ARG A 180 -15.93 -3.69 6.48
CA ARG A 180 -15.79 -5.01 7.08
C ARG A 180 -17.15 -5.65 7.24
N HIS A 181 -17.30 -6.89 6.80
CA HIS A 181 -18.56 -7.61 6.89
C HIS A 181 -18.43 -8.85 7.76
N LEU A 182 -19.40 -9.06 8.66
CA LEU A 182 -19.49 -10.30 9.48
C LEU A 182 -19.72 -11.54 8.60
N SER A 183 -20.36 -11.35 7.45
CA SER A 183 -20.54 -12.35 6.41
C SER A 183 -20.42 -11.68 5.04
N GLY A 184 -19.46 -12.15 4.23
CA GLY A 184 -19.15 -11.56 2.92
C GLY A 184 -17.66 -11.31 2.72
N SER A 185 -17.29 -10.81 1.55
CA SER A 185 -15.92 -10.36 1.26
C SER A 185 -15.74 -8.93 1.76
N ASP A 186 -14.67 -8.68 2.49
CA ASP A 186 -14.29 -7.31 2.86
C ASP A 186 -13.82 -6.52 1.65
N THR A 187 -13.98 -5.20 1.73
CA THR A 187 -13.48 -4.28 0.72
C THR A 187 -12.63 -3.20 1.35
N MET A 188 -11.63 -2.72 0.60
CA MET A 188 -10.77 -1.60 1.00
C MET A 188 -10.75 -0.56 -0.11
N SER A 189 -11.16 0.66 0.22
CA SER A 189 -11.12 1.82 -0.67
C SER A 189 -9.83 2.60 -0.43
N LEU A 190 -8.87 2.50 -1.35
CA LEU A 190 -7.58 3.16 -1.29
C LEU A 190 -7.56 4.40 -2.18
N THR A 191 -7.27 5.55 -1.60
CA THR A 191 -7.00 6.80 -2.32
C THR A 191 -5.51 7.07 -2.37
N VAL A 192 -4.99 7.36 -3.57
CA VAL A 192 -3.57 7.65 -3.85
C VAL A 192 -3.44 9.05 -4.44
N VAL A 193 -2.53 9.86 -3.89
CA VAL A 193 -2.27 11.22 -4.39
C VAL A 193 -1.48 11.21 -5.70
N PRO A 194 -1.50 12.30 -6.49
CA PRO A 194 -0.75 12.38 -7.74
C PRO A 194 0.75 12.31 -7.54
N GLY A 195 1.46 11.75 -8.52
CA GLY A 195 2.91 11.56 -8.49
C GLY A 195 3.37 10.36 -7.66
N VAL A 196 2.45 9.53 -7.15
CA VAL A 196 2.76 8.35 -6.33
C VAL A 196 2.45 7.06 -7.09
N ASP A 197 3.36 6.09 -6.98
CA ASP A 197 3.18 4.72 -7.47
C ASP A 197 2.03 4.03 -6.73
N ALA A 198 0.91 3.84 -7.44
CA ALA A 198 -0.29 3.26 -6.87
C ALA A 198 -0.12 1.76 -6.57
N VAL A 199 0.65 1.03 -7.38
CA VAL A 199 0.88 -0.40 -7.19
C VAL A 199 1.56 -0.64 -5.84
N LEU A 200 2.60 0.14 -5.53
CA LEU A 200 3.27 0.09 -4.23
C LEU A 200 2.27 0.23 -3.07
N LEU A 201 1.42 1.27 -3.09
CA LEU A 201 0.48 1.52 -2.00
C LEU A 201 -0.56 0.42 -1.87
N VAL A 202 -1.07 -0.13 -2.98
CA VAL A 202 -2.01 -1.27 -2.94
C VAL A 202 -1.34 -2.50 -2.30
N TYR A 203 -0.05 -2.75 -2.56
CA TYR A 203 0.66 -3.86 -1.93
C TYR A 203 0.82 -3.69 -0.44
N ILE A 204 1.23 -2.52 -0.02
CA ILE A 204 1.45 -2.24 1.39
C ILE A 204 0.11 -2.19 2.13
N CYS A 205 -0.96 -1.76 1.46
CA CYS A 205 -2.32 -1.86 1.99
C CYS A 205 -2.72 -3.31 2.29
N VAL A 206 -2.58 -4.22 1.33
CA VAL A 206 -2.90 -5.65 1.54
C VAL A 206 -1.99 -6.28 2.58
N LEU A 207 -0.71 -5.92 2.60
CA LEU A 207 0.23 -6.41 3.60
C LEU A 207 -0.10 -5.92 5.02
N ALA A 208 -0.43 -4.63 5.15
CA ALA A 208 -0.83 -4.04 6.42
C ALA A 208 -2.13 -4.67 6.93
N ASP A 209 -3.10 -4.93 6.04
CA ASP A 209 -4.34 -5.64 6.37
C ASP A 209 -4.06 -7.05 6.90
N PHE A 210 -3.17 -7.79 6.23
CA PHE A 210 -2.75 -9.12 6.66
C PHE A 210 -2.10 -9.10 8.05
N VAL A 211 -1.17 -8.17 8.30
CA VAL A 211 -0.52 -8.01 9.60
C VAL A 211 -1.56 -7.70 10.68
N GLN A 212 -2.45 -6.73 10.43
CA GLN A 212 -3.49 -6.33 11.38
C GLN A 212 -4.48 -7.45 11.71
N ARG A 213 -4.90 -8.25 10.73
CA ARG A 213 -5.84 -9.37 10.98
C ARG A 213 -5.19 -10.56 11.67
N THR A 214 -3.90 -10.78 11.44
CA THR A 214 -3.16 -11.82 12.18
C THR A 214 -3.06 -11.44 13.67
N ASP A 215 -3.10 -10.15 13.99
CA ASP A 215 -3.12 -9.67 15.38
C ASP A 215 -4.44 -10.03 16.08
N ASP A 216 -5.60 -9.84 15.42
CA ASP A 216 -6.92 -10.20 16.00
C ASP A 216 -7.06 -11.72 16.27
N LEU A 217 -6.36 -12.55 15.50
CA LEU A 217 -6.38 -14.02 15.66
C LEU A 217 -5.37 -14.53 16.70
N THR A 218 -4.39 -13.71 17.10
CA THR A 218 -3.35 -14.08 18.08
C THR A 218 -3.51 -13.34 19.41
N GLY A 219 -4.59 -12.58 19.58
CA GLY A 219 -5.03 -12.08 20.89
C GLY A 219 -5.27 -13.25 21.84
N TRP A 220 -4.48 -13.27 22.91
CA TRP A 220 -4.44 -14.29 23.96
C TRP A 220 -5.76 -14.42 24.72
#